data_AF-A0A2H1WJ06-F1
#
_entry.id   AF-A0A2H1WJ06-F1
#
_cell.length_a   1.000
_cell.length_b   1.000
_cell.length_c   1.000
_cell.angle_alpha   90.00
_cell.angle_beta   90.00
_cell.angle_gamma   90.00
#
_symmetry.space_group_name_H-M   'P 1'
#
loop_
_entity.id
_entity.type
_entity.pdbx_description
1 polymer ?
#
loop_
_entity_poly.entity_id
_entity_poly.type
_entity_poly.pdbx_seq_one_letter_code
_entity_poly.pdbx_strand_id
1 'polypeptide(L)'
;MNLEHLVHKNLQMKFSSLYRIPPSDSGSYNFNYKGWHSMVLLAIVDSKYRFIMCDFGTNGRVSDGDVLQNTVFYKKLGKNLLKIPVEGKIYKSLKELPYVLTDDAFPLRCDMMKPFRQADLNS
;
A
#
# COMPACT_ATOMS: atom_id res chain seq x y z
N MET A 1 -11.88 -10.77 7.70
CA MET A 1 -11.43 -9.38 7.94
C MET A 1 -12.69 -8.53 7.87
N ASN A 2 -13.16 -8.01 9.01
CA ASN A 2 -14.36 -7.18 9.08
C ASN A 2 -13.91 -5.71 8.91
N LEU A 3 -14.35 -5.06 7.83
CA LEU A 3 -13.90 -3.72 7.43
C LEU A 3 -14.79 -2.58 7.97
N GLU A 4 -15.74 -2.87 8.84
CA GLU A 4 -16.66 -1.85 9.40
C GLU A 4 -15.98 -0.76 10.23
N HIS A 5 -14.72 -0.96 10.61
CA HIS A 5 -13.92 0.05 11.30
C HIS A 5 -13.28 1.11 10.39
N LEU A 6 -13.51 1.07 9.06
CA LEU A 6 -13.01 2.02 8.07
C LEU A 6 -13.79 3.35 7.99
N VAL A 7 -14.52 3.74 9.04
CA VAL A 7 -15.34 4.97 9.09
C VAL A 7 -14.56 6.25 8.76
N HIS A 8 -13.22 6.20 8.81
CA HIS A 8 -12.33 7.24 8.30
C HIS A 8 -11.59 6.70 7.04
N LYS A 9 -11.82 7.35 5.91
CA LYS A 9 -12.21 6.66 4.67
C LYS A 9 -11.13 6.17 3.71
N ASN A 10 -9.85 6.19 4.07
CA ASN A 10 -8.81 5.80 3.13
C ASN A 10 -7.83 4.80 3.75
N LEU A 11 -7.47 3.80 2.94
CA LEU A 11 -6.35 2.91 3.23
C LEU A 11 -5.07 3.53 2.67
N GLN A 12 -4.02 3.55 3.48
CA GLN A 12 -2.70 4.00 3.03
C GLN A 12 -1.79 2.78 2.85
N MET A 13 -1.01 2.79 1.78
CA MET A 13 0.09 1.84 1.60
C MET A 13 1.40 2.49 2.03
N LYS A 14 2.28 1.66 2.59
CA LYS A 14 3.62 2.07 3.00
C LYS A 14 4.61 0.98 2.60
N PHE A 15 5.64 1.37 1.87
CA PHE A 15 6.79 0.54 1.53
C PHE A 15 7.98 0.93 2.40
N SER A 16 8.70 -0.05 2.91
CA SER A 16 9.96 0.17 3.60
C SER A 16 11.01 -0.83 3.14
N SER A 17 12.24 -0.34 2.92
CA SER A 17 13.40 -1.18 2.66
C SER A 17 14.09 -1.53 3.96
N LEU A 18 14.17 -2.83 4.27
CA LEU A 18 14.92 -3.35 5.41
C LEU A 18 16.27 -3.87 4.92
N TYR A 19 17.35 -3.25 5.39
CA TYR A 19 18.71 -3.64 5.05
C TYR A 19 19.17 -4.82 5.90
N ARG A 20 19.91 -5.75 5.28
CA ARG A 20 20.40 -6.97 5.95
C ARG A 20 21.82 -7.28 5.50
N ILE A 21 22.60 -7.91 6.39
CA ILE A 21 23.81 -8.63 6.00
C ILE A 21 23.39 -9.92 5.26
N PRO A 22 23.80 -10.11 4.00
CA PRO A 22 23.49 -11.34 3.27
C PRO A 22 24.22 -12.56 3.86
N PRO A 23 23.66 -13.79 3.76
CA PRO A 23 24.44 -15.01 3.94
C PRO A 23 25.61 -15.09 2.95
N SER A 24 26.66 -15.80 3.33
CA SER A 24 27.75 -16.19 2.42
C SER A 24 27.17 -16.80 1.14
N ASP A 25 27.79 -16.48 -0.01
CA ASP A 25 27.42 -17.00 -1.33
C ASP A 25 26.02 -16.66 -1.85
N SER A 26 25.29 -15.73 -1.21
CA SER A 26 23.96 -15.30 -1.68
C SER A 26 23.98 -14.43 -2.96
N GLY A 27 25.18 -14.15 -3.50
CA GLY A 27 25.39 -13.36 -4.70
C GLY A 27 24.73 -11.98 -4.62
N SER A 28 24.30 -11.46 -5.77
CA SER A 28 23.65 -10.15 -5.87
C SER A 28 22.12 -10.20 -5.80
N TYR A 29 21.54 -11.35 -5.39
CA TYR A 29 20.09 -11.57 -5.44
C TYR A 29 19.35 -10.43 -4.74
N ASN A 30 19.63 -10.16 -3.47
CA ASN A 30 18.99 -9.08 -2.71
C ASN A 30 19.65 -7.70 -2.88
N PHE A 31 20.64 -7.56 -3.77
CA PHE A 31 21.46 -6.35 -3.88
C PHE A 31 20.72 -5.27 -4.67
N ASN A 32 20.23 -4.24 -4.00
CA ASN A 32 19.47 -3.17 -4.61
C ASN A 32 20.36 -2.18 -5.39
N TYR A 33 19.71 -1.29 -6.15
CA TYR A 33 20.38 -0.26 -6.95
C TYR A 33 21.11 0.81 -6.11
N LYS A 34 20.84 0.87 -4.80
CA LYS A 34 21.53 1.75 -3.85
C LYS A 34 22.82 1.14 -3.29
N GLY A 35 23.19 -0.06 -3.72
CA GLY A 35 24.40 -0.74 -3.30
C GLY A 35 24.26 -1.51 -1.99
N TRP A 36 23.05 -1.85 -1.56
CA TRP A 36 22.79 -2.56 -0.30
C TRP A 36 21.96 -3.81 -0.53
N HIS A 37 22.13 -4.81 0.33
CA HIS A 37 21.18 -5.92 0.38
C HIS A 37 19.92 -5.49 1.15
N SER A 38 18.75 -5.54 0.50
CA SER A 38 17.49 -5.18 1.15
C SER A 38 16.35 -6.13 0.82
N MET A 39 15.36 -6.14 1.72
CA MET A 39 14.06 -6.76 1.53
C MET A 39 12.97 -5.69 1.68
N VAL A 40 11.85 -5.89 1.00
CA VAL A 40 10.68 -5.01 1.05
C VAL A 40 9.76 -5.45 2.17
N LEU A 41 9.34 -4.48 2.97
CA LEU A 41 8.21 -4.54 3.88
C LEU A 41 7.07 -3.70 3.28
N LEU A 42 5.96 -4.35 2.96
CA LEU A 42 4.73 -3.71 2.51
C LEU A 42 3.72 -3.74 3.65
N ALA A 43 3.24 -2.57 4.04
CA ALA A 43 2.16 -2.41 5.00
C ALA A 43 0.96 -1.70 4.38
N ILE A 44 -0.23 -2.20 4.68
CA ILE A 44 -1.50 -1.52 4.40
C ILE A 44 -2.11 -1.15 5.73
N VAL A 45 -2.35 0.14 5.93
CA VAL A 45 -2.90 0.70 7.16
C VAL A 45 -4.20 1.42 6.87
N ASP A 46 -5.09 1.48 7.86
CA ASP A 46 -6.22 2.40 7.79
C ASP A 46 -5.80 3.85 8.11
N SER A 47 -6.76 4.76 8.03
CA SER A 47 -6.56 6.17 8.35
C SER A 47 -6.18 6.44 9.81
N LYS A 48 -6.34 5.46 10.71
CA LYS A 48 -5.90 5.54 12.12
C LYS A 48 -4.52 4.89 12.31
N TYR A 49 -3.81 4.61 11.21
CA TYR A 49 -2.51 3.94 11.20
C TYR A 49 -2.54 2.54 11.82
N ARG A 50 -3.68 1.87 11.82
CA ARG A 50 -3.77 0.47 12.27
C ARG A 50 -3.45 -0.44 11.10
N PHE A 51 -2.55 -1.39 11.31
CA PHE A 51 -2.20 -2.38 10.29
C PHE A 51 -3.39 -3.27 9.96
N ILE A 52 -3.70 -3.36 8.68
CA ILE A 52 -4.69 -4.28 8.09
C ILE A 52 -3.97 -5.46 7.43
N MET A 53 -2.84 -5.20 6.79
CA MET A 53 -1.97 -6.21 6.20
C MET A 53 -0.51 -5.80 6.37
N CYS A 54 0.34 -6.80 6.57
CA CYS A 54 1.78 -6.68 6.47
C CYS A 54 2.29 -7.85 5.61
N ASP A 55 3.17 -7.59 4.66
CA ASP A 55 3.86 -8.58 3.84
C ASP A 55 5.36 -8.25 3.80
N PHE A 56 6.20 -9.25 4.01
CA PHE A 56 7.65 -9.11 4.17
C PHE A 56 8.39 -10.24 3.47
N GLY A 57 9.56 -9.90 2.94
CA GLY A 57 10.51 -10.88 2.40
C GLY A 57 10.65 -10.83 0.88
N THR A 58 9.93 -9.93 0.22
CA THR A 58 10.17 -9.65 -1.20
C THR A 58 11.55 -9.00 -1.35
N ASN A 59 12.29 -9.39 -2.38
CA ASN A 59 13.60 -8.85 -2.69
C ASN A 59 13.52 -7.33 -2.95
N GLY A 60 14.40 -6.55 -2.34
CA GLY A 60 14.45 -5.09 -2.44
C GLY A 60 14.73 -4.51 -3.83
N ARG A 61 15.05 -5.36 -4.82
CA ARG A 61 15.16 -4.98 -6.24
C ARG A 61 13.83 -4.95 -6.98
N VAL A 62 12.82 -5.62 -6.44
CA VAL A 62 11.50 -5.74 -7.05
C VAL A 62 10.77 -4.41 -6.92
N SER A 63 10.06 -4.00 -7.97
CA SER A 63 9.32 -2.74 -7.98
C SER A 63 8.17 -2.77 -6.97
N ASP A 64 7.81 -1.62 -6.38
CA ASP A 64 6.67 -1.50 -5.47
C ASP A 64 5.36 -2.00 -6.13
N GLY A 65 5.24 -1.76 -7.44
CA GLY A 65 4.23 -2.31 -8.35
C GLY A 65 4.10 -3.83 -8.26
N ASP A 66 5.20 -4.52 -8.55
CA ASP A 66 5.26 -5.98 -8.54
C ASP A 66 5.09 -6.56 -7.14
N VAL A 67 5.63 -5.91 -6.11
CA VAL A 67 5.44 -6.33 -4.72
C VAL A 67 3.95 -6.31 -4.37
N LEU A 68 3.24 -5.21 -4.64
CA LEU A 68 1.81 -5.11 -4.37
C LEU A 68 1.01 -6.15 -5.16
N GLN A 69 1.27 -6.29 -6.46
CA GLN A 69 0.52 -7.20 -7.34
C GLN A 69 0.62 -8.66 -6.92
N ASN A 70 1.74 -9.05 -6.31
CA ASN A 70 1.95 -10.41 -5.83
C ASN A 70 1.25 -10.72 -4.51
N THR A 71 0.80 -9.70 -3.77
CA THR A 71 0.10 -9.89 -2.49
C THR A 71 -1.27 -10.54 -2.63
N VAL A 72 -1.70 -11.25 -1.59
CA VAL A 72 -3.07 -11.77 -1.46
C VAL A 72 -4.09 -10.64 -1.44
N PHE A 73 -3.72 -9.48 -0.89
CA PHE A 73 -4.58 -8.31 -0.83
C PHE A 73 -4.92 -7.81 -2.24
N TYR A 74 -3.93 -7.58 -3.10
CA TYR A 74 -4.17 -7.08 -4.46
C TYR A 74 -4.99 -8.07 -5.30
N LYS A 75 -4.71 -9.37 -5.16
CA LYS A 75 -5.51 -10.44 -5.79
C LYS A 75 -6.96 -10.43 -5.34
N LYS A 76 -7.23 -10.13 -4.06
CA LYS A 76 -8.59 -9.99 -3.52
C LYS A 76 -9.24 -8.67 -3.92
N LEU A 77 -8.47 -7.59 -4.02
CA LEU A 77 -8.94 -6.27 -4.48
C LEU A 77 -9.49 -6.38 -5.90
N GLY A 78 -8.70 -6.91 -6.84
CA GLY A 78 -9.13 -7.06 -8.24
C GLY A 78 -10.31 -8.02 -8.45
N LYS A 79 -10.58 -8.91 -7.50
CA LYS A 79 -11.74 -9.83 -7.51
C LYS A 79 -12.93 -9.33 -6.69
N ASN A 80 -12.88 -8.11 -6.15
CA ASN A 80 -13.90 -7.55 -5.25
C ASN A 80 -14.18 -8.43 -4.00
N LEU A 81 -13.17 -9.18 -3.52
CA LEU A 81 -13.30 -10.09 -2.37
C LEU A 81 -12.94 -9.45 -1.02
N LEU A 82 -12.45 -8.20 -1.03
CA LEU A 82 -12.07 -7.48 0.19
C LEU A 82 -13.28 -6.99 1.01
N LYS A 83 -14.52 -7.09 0.49
CA LYS A 83 -15.74 -6.57 1.14
C LYS A 83 -15.60 -5.10 1.55
N ILE A 84 -15.02 -4.30 0.66
CA ILE A 84 -14.94 -2.84 0.83
C ILE A 84 -16.39 -2.32 0.88
N PRO A 85 -16.75 -1.46 1.85
CA PRO A 85 -18.09 -0.90 1.92
C PRO A 85 -18.44 -0.13 0.65
N VAL A 86 -19.73 -0.10 0.31
CA VAL A 86 -20.25 0.77 -0.75
C VAL A 86 -20.00 2.25 -0.42
N GLU A 87 -20.08 3.10 -1.43
CA GLU A 87 -19.89 4.54 -1.29
C GLU A 87 -20.69 5.10 -0.10
N GLY A 88 -20.09 6.04 0.61
CA GLY A 88 -20.70 6.59 1.82
C GLY A 88 -20.63 8.10 1.84
N LYS A 89 -21.56 8.74 2.56
CA LYS A 89 -21.52 10.19 2.81
C LYS A 89 -20.32 10.58 3.64
N ILE A 90 -19.59 11.60 3.19
CA ILE A 90 -18.50 12.19 3.99
C ILE A 90 -19.11 13.13 5.02
N TYR A 91 -18.47 13.21 6.20
CA TYR A 91 -18.88 14.13 7.25
C TYR A 91 -19.02 15.56 6.69
N LYS A 92 -20.21 16.15 6.84
CA LYS A 92 -20.59 17.48 6.31
C LYS A 92 -20.59 17.63 4.78
N SER A 93 -20.61 16.54 4.02
CA SER A 93 -20.74 16.57 2.55
C SER A 93 -22.08 15.99 2.11
N LEU A 94 -22.67 16.58 1.07
CA LEU A 94 -23.81 16.01 0.35
C LEU A 94 -23.39 14.93 -0.66
N LYS A 95 -22.09 14.80 -0.93
CA LYS A 95 -21.55 13.81 -1.89
C LYS A 95 -21.21 12.51 -1.19
N GLU A 96 -21.60 11.42 -1.83
CA GLU A 96 -21.11 10.08 -1.53
C GLU A 96 -19.80 9.88 -2.29
N LEU A 97 -18.79 9.34 -1.60
CA LEU A 97 -17.50 9.03 -2.20
C LEU A 97 -17.14 7.56 -1.94
N PRO A 98 -16.44 6.91 -2.88
CA PRO A 98 -15.96 5.56 -2.71
C PRO A 98 -14.84 5.48 -1.66
N TYR A 99 -14.64 4.28 -1.16
CA TYR A 99 -13.48 3.93 -0.35
C TYR A 99 -12.32 3.57 -1.28
N VAL A 100 -11.18 4.23 -1.12
CA VAL A 100 -10.03 4.08 -2.02
C VAL A 100 -8.76 3.79 -1.24
N LEU A 101 -7.83 3.10 -1.90
CA LEU A 101 -6.43 3.06 -1.48
C LEU A 101 -5.71 4.31 -1.97
N THR A 102 -4.73 4.78 -1.20
CA THR A 102 -3.95 5.96 -1.56
C THR A 102 -2.47 5.67 -1.54
N ASP A 103 -1.77 5.95 -2.64
CA ASP A 103 -0.31 5.91 -2.76
C ASP A 103 0.10 6.61 -4.07
N ASP A 104 1.30 7.20 -4.10
CA ASP A 104 1.77 7.97 -5.27
C ASP A 104 2.57 7.12 -6.28
N ALA A 105 3.08 5.96 -5.86
CA ALA A 105 3.87 5.06 -6.71
C ALA A 105 3.02 4.31 -7.75
N PHE A 106 1.70 4.26 -7.58
CA PHE A 106 0.82 3.44 -8.42
C PHE A 106 -0.04 4.27 -9.41
N PRO A 107 -0.49 3.65 -10.51
CA PRO A 107 -1.42 4.28 -11.44
C PRO A 107 -2.77 4.62 -10.79
N LEU A 108 -3.38 5.71 -11.24
CA LEU A 108 -4.73 6.10 -10.83
C LEU A 108 -5.77 5.05 -11.31
N ARG A 109 -6.65 4.62 -10.41
CA ARG A 109 -7.75 3.67 -10.67
C ARG A 109 -8.99 4.05 -9.86
N CYS A 110 -10.13 3.40 -10.15
CA CYS A 110 -11.37 3.60 -9.38
C CYS A 110 -11.24 3.22 -7.89
N ASP A 111 -10.34 2.30 -7.57
CA ASP A 111 -10.04 1.82 -6.21
C ASP A 111 -8.71 2.37 -5.66
N MET A 112 -8.00 3.21 -6.42
CA MET A 112 -6.66 3.68 -6.09
C MET A 112 -6.46 5.15 -6.51
N MET A 113 -6.39 6.04 -5.53
CA MET A 113 -6.21 7.48 -5.74
C MET A 113 -4.78 7.93 -5.45
N LYS A 114 -4.33 8.96 -6.18
CA LYS A 114 -3.07 9.64 -5.87
C LYS A 114 -3.31 10.68 -4.77
N PRO A 115 -2.41 10.76 -3.76
CA PRO A 115 -2.45 11.85 -2.80
C PRO A 115 -2.17 13.18 -3.51
N PHE A 116 -2.66 14.28 -2.93
CA PHE A 116 -2.26 15.61 -3.38
C PHE A 116 -0.75 15.77 -3.18
N ARG A 117 -0.11 16.44 -4.13
CA ARG A 117 1.33 16.72 -4.04
C ARG A 117 1.58 17.56 -2.80
N GLN A 118 2.54 17.14 -1.98
CA GLN A 118 2.90 17.85 -0.76
C GLN A 118 3.26 19.33 -1.03
N ALA A 119 3.92 19.60 -2.16
CA ALA A 119 4.34 20.94 -2.56
C ALA A 119 3.16 21.89 -2.87
N ASP A 120 1.98 21.34 -3.20
CA ASP A 120 0.79 22.11 -3.57
C ASP A 120 -0.15 22.30 -2.37
N LEU A 121 0.19 21.74 -1.20
CA LEU A 121 -0.57 21.90 0.04
C LEU A 121 -0.09 23.17 0.75
N ASN A 122 -0.95 24.19 0.79
CA ASN A 122 -0.72 25.35 1.66
C ASN A 122 -0.85 24.93 3.12
N SER A 123 0.19 25.19 3.91
CA SER A 123 0.23 24.93 5.35
C SER A 123 -0.64 25.89 6.16
#